data_AF-A0A944A1U8-F1
#
_entry.id   AF-A0A944A1U8-F1
#
_cell.length_a   1.000
_cell.length_b   1.000
_cell.length_c   1.000
_cell.angle_alpha   90.00
_cell.angle_beta   90.00
_cell.angle_gamma   90.00
#
_symmetry.space_group_name_H-M   'P 1'
#
loop_
_entity.id
_entity.type
_entity.pdbx_description
1 polymer ?
#
loop_
_entity_poly.entity_id
_entity_poly.type
_entity_poly.pdbx_seq_one_letter_code
_entity_poly.pdbx_strand_id
1 'polypeptide(L)'
;MKKILPVFATVCSLFVSCSKNNVKKSGSFNEFETVKSHVWYAFNDNGFEKIDLPQNAKAVVEKPWTETVRISSAGSVVHGDRNGSKYPYDAYALVNKRGLLAFSGSKIDFYRDDSIFINDTVDSMVFSGGMPVFYLFRSTFFNENIDAHSSLHQSRPFLVEFNPSSKVFYPLVSYSNLKLGDDDQISGFFWNGDVWACASKKLNGSGVEFSFFDWKPLVDLADLNPAMGEETFLFNSITEDDYKKKNMPKLWDSAPEELKKLLASIPDEYSFYVSWRDLSGTSPVSYCQMGASDFMLNAHGGVSPESSYSVAVFSDGTTYLKKLNEDKVSCAFRLPLLPSGFTYGEEAISGNTLYVAWEEGSFFKTGRAGFIAVDLKAVFN
;
A
#
# COMPACT_ATOMS: atom_id res chain seq x y z
N MET A 1 -62.73 -47.94 13.01
CA MET A 1 -61.91 -46.87 13.62
C MET A 1 -60.46 -47.11 13.27
N LYS A 2 -59.77 -46.03 12.87
CA LYS A 2 -58.38 -45.96 12.42
C LYS A 2 -57.41 -46.41 13.53
N LYS A 3 -56.29 -47.05 13.15
CA LYS A 3 -54.92 -46.52 13.36
C LYS A 3 -53.84 -47.45 12.75
N ILE A 4 -53.48 -47.10 11.51
CA ILE A 4 -52.13 -46.90 10.94
C ILE A 4 -51.04 -47.97 11.21
N LEU A 5 -50.74 -48.71 10.13
CA LEU A 5 -49.53 -49.50 9.83
C LEU A 5 -48.26 -48.62 9.70
N PRO A 6 -47.06 -49.13 10.02
CA PRO A 6 -45.81 -48.67 9.45
C PRO A 6 -45.33 -49.67 8.37
N VAL A 7 -45.15 -49.24 7.12
CA VAL A 7 -44.45 -50.05 6.11
C VAL A 7 -43.55 -49.16 5.24
N PHE A 8 -42.27 -49.52 5.28
CA PHE A 8 -41.24 -49.40 4.26
C PHE A 8 -41.69 -49.04 2.83
N ALA A 9 -40.96 -48.13 2.17
CA ALA A 9 -40.60 -48.31 0.75
C ALA A 9 -39.50 -47.32 0.31
N THR A 10 -38.33 -47.90 0.02
CA THR A 10 -37.68 -47.91 -1.31
C THR A 10 -37.50 -46.60 -2.09
N VAL A 11 -36.22 -46.25 -2.24
CA VAL A 11 -35.51 -45.83 -3.47
C VAL A 11 -36.38 -45.38 -4.66
N CYS A 12 -36.19 -44.13 -5.07
CA CYS A 12 -36.35 -43.72 -6.47
C CYS A 12 -35.18 -42.82 -6.87
N SER A 13 -34.23 -43.43 -7.58
CA SER A 13 -33.21 -42.78 -8.39
C SER A 13 -33.89 -42.06 -9.56
N LEU A 14 -33.67 -40.74 -9.68
CA LEU A 14 -33.91 -40.02 -10.93
C LEU A 14 -32.57 -39.52 -11.46
N PHE A 15 -32.12 -40.19 -12.51
CA PHE A 15 -31.16 -39.66 -13.48
C PHE A 15 -31.87 -38.67 -14.43
N VAL A 16 -31.05 -37.89 -15.14
CA VAL A 16 -31.33 -37.01 -16.29
C VAL A 16 -31.76 -35.59 -15.85
N SER A 17 -31.00 -34.51 -16.12
CA SER A 17 -30.43 -34.13 -17.41
C SER A 17 -29.24 -33.17 -17.26
N CYS A 18 -28.13 -33.48 -17.94
CA CYS A 18 -27.10 -32.50 -18.27
C CYS A 18 -27.66 -31.50 -19.30
N SER A 19 -28.09 -30.32 -18.87
CA SER A 19 -28.16 -29.19 -19.79
C SER A 19 -26.77 -28.58 -19.92
N LYS A 20 -26.11 -28.87 -21.04
CA LYS A 20 -25.03 -28.03 -21.58
C LYS A 20 -25.59 -26.64 -21.82
N ASN A 21 -25.56 -25.78 -20.81
CA ASN A 21 -25.64 -24.36 -21.06
C ASN A 21 -24.28 -23.95 -21.62
N ASN A 22 -24.25 -23.84 -22.95
CA ASN A 22 -23.27 -23.06 -23.67
C ASN A 22 -23.32 -21.64 -23.11
N VAL A 23 -22.56 -21.38 -22.04
CA VAL A 23 -22.12 -20.05 -21.70
C VAL A 23 -21.32 -19.60 -22.91
N LYS A 24 -21.94 -18.73 -23.71
CA LYS A 24 -21.23 -17.97 -24.74
C LYS A 24 -20.02 -17.36 -24.05
N LYS A 25 -18.82 -17.76 -24.47
CA LYS A 25 -17.58 -17.08 -24.15
C LYS A 25 -17.76 -15.60 -24.53
N SER A 26 -18.10 -14.77 -23.55
CA SER A 26 -18.00 -13.33 -23.68
C SER A 26 -16.51 -13.01 -23.71
N GLY A 27 -16.04 -12.42 -24.81
CA GLY A 27 -14.70 -11.86 -24.96
C GLY A 27 -13.55 -12.81 -24.63
N SER A 28 -12.88 -13.36 -25.65
CA SER A 28 -11.53 -13.87 -25.44
C SER A 28 -10.66 -12.69 -25.00
N PHE A 29 -10.42 -12.54 -23.69
CA PHE A 29 -9.20 -11.91 -23.24
C PHE A 29 -8.08 -12.73 -23.87
N ASN A 30 -7.23 -12.09 -24.67
CA ASN A 30 -5.95 -12.70 -24.97
C ASN A 30 -5.31 -13.03 -23.62
N GLU A 31 -4.95 -14.30 -23.45
CA GLU A 31 -4.29 -14.75 -22.23
C GLU A 31 -2.98 -13.96 -22.13
N PHE A 32 -2.89 -13.08 -21.13
CA PHE A 32 -1.71 -12.25 -20.92
C PHE A 32 -0.51 -13.15 -20.63
N GLU A 33 0.62 -12.90 -21.28
CA GLU A 33 1.82 -13.68 -21.03
C GLU A 33 2.31 -13.47 -19.59
N THR A 34 2.66 -14.58 -18.94
CA THR A 34 3.26 -14.53 -17.59
C THR A 34 4.73 -14.17 -17.69
N VAL A 35 5.16 -13.19 -16.91
CA VAL A 35 6.56 -12.73 -16.93
C VAL A 35 7.51 -13.81 -16.41
N LYS A 36 8.54 -14.10 -17.20
CA LYS A 36 9.53 -15.14 -16.86
C LYS A 36 10.78 -14.60 -16.17
N SER A 37 11.15 -13.34 -16.44
CA SER A 37 12.33 -12.70 -15.86
C SER A 37 11.98 -12.02 -14.55
N HIS A 38 12.04 -12.76 -13.45
CA HIS A 38 11.74 -12.25 -12.12
C HIS A 38 12.57 -12.94 -11.02
N VAL A 39 12.64 -12.30 -9.86
CA VAL A 39 13.27 -12.84 -8.64
C VAL A 39 12.33 -12.63 -7.46
N TRP A 40 12.10 -13.67 -6.68
CA TRP A 40 11.30 -13.61 -5.46
C TRP A 40 12.15 -13.33 -4.23
N TYR A 41 11.62 -12.53 -3.33
CA TYR A 41 12.18 -12.24 -2.03
C TYR A 41 11.12 -12.42 -0.94
N ALA A 42 11.52 -12.98 0.20
CA ALA A 42 10.70 -13.08 1.41
C ALA A 42 11.38 -12.35 2.56
N PHE A 43 10.59 -11.75 3.45
CA PHE A 43 11.11 -11.18 4.69
C PHE A 43 11.45 -12.26 5.71
N ASN A 44 12.50 -12.01 6.50
CA ASN A 44 12.91 -12.84 7.62
C ASN A 44 13.34 -11.97 8.81
N ASP A 45 13.88 -12.59 9.86
CA ASP A 45 14.26 -11.89 11.09
C ASP A 45 15.41 -10.88 10.90
N ASN A 46 16.24 -11.09 9.89
CA ASN A 46 17.44 -10.28 9.62
C ASN A 46 17.24 -9.26 8.49
N GLY A 47 16.20 -9.42 7.67
CA GLY A 47 15.90 -8.57 6.53
C GLY A 47 15.06 -9.31 5.51
N PHE A 48 15.64 -9.61 4.37
CA PHE A 48 14.99 -10.36 3.30
C PHE A 48 15.98 -11.33 2.65
N GLU A 49 15.46 -12.39 2.04
CA GLU A 49 16.25 -13.39 1.33
C GLU A 49 15.60 -13.76 0.00
N LYS A 50 16.42 -14.22 -0.94
CA LYS A 50 15.92 -14.77 -2.20
C LYS A 50 15.26 -16.12 -1.93
N ILE A 51 14.10 -16.31 -2.54
CA ILE A 51 13.36 -17.57 -2.51
C ILE A 51 13.01 -17.97 -3.94
N ASP A 52 12.62 -19.22 -4.13
CA ASP A 52 12.15 -19.73 -5.41
C ASP A 52 10.65 -19.45 -5.62
N LEU A 53 9.83 -19.66 -4.59
CA LEU A 53 8.37 -19.49 -4.62
C LEU A 53 7.84 -18.97 -3.27
N PRO A 54 6.81 -18.11 -3.24
CA PRO A 54 6.24 -17.57 -2.00
C PRO A 54 5.84 -18.61 -0.95
N GLN A 55 5.33 -19.78 -1.36
CA GLN A 55 4.97 -20.85 -0.42
C GLN A 55 6.16 -21.47 0.32
N ASN A 56 7.39 -21.26 -0.18
CA ASN A 56 8.61 -21.77 0.44
C ASN A 56 9.23 -20.78 1.43
N ALA A 57 8.68 -19.57 1.54
CA ALA A 57 9.07 -18.65 2.59
C ALA A 57 8.83 -19.27 3.98
N LYS A 58 9.74 -18.98 4.92
CA LYS A 58 9.65 -19.47 6.30
C LYS A 58 8.27 -19.13 6.88
N ALA A 59 7.58 -20.14 7.40
CA ALA A 59 6.29 -19.93 8.05
C ALA A 59 6.45 -18.99 9.26
N VAL A 60 5.54 -18.03 9.37
CA VAL A 60 5.47 -17.07 10.46
C VAL A 60 4.09 -17.14 11.09
N VAL A 61 4.00 -16.82 12.38
CA VAL A 61 2.71 -16.73 13.06
C VAL A 61 1.94 -15.55 12.47
N GLU A 62 0.74 -15.80 11.98
CA GLU A 62 -0.17 -14.75 11.50
C GLU A 62 -0.44 -13.73 12.61
N LYS A 63 -0.18 -12.46 12.30
CA LYS A 63 -0.43 -11.33 13.17
C LYS A 63 -1.29 -10.30 12.45
N PRO A 64 -1.97 -9.40 13.18
CA PRO A 64 -2.60 -8.24 12.57
C PRO A 64 -1.65 -7.52 11.61
N TRP A 65 -2.15 -7.03 10.47
CA TRP A 65 -1.32 -6.38 9.45
C TRP A 65 -0.49 -5.19 9.98
N THR A 66 -0.98 -4.52 11.03
CA THR A 66 -0.27 -3.44 11.76
C THR A 66 0.97 -3.93 12.52
N GLU A 67 1.04 -5.22 12.82
CA GLU A 67 2.08 -5.89 13.60
C GLU A 67 2.94 -6.87 12.78
N THR A 68 2.64 -7.04 11.50
CA THR A 68 3.37 -7.95 10.61
C THR A 68 4.47 -7.23 9.82
N VAL A 69 5.59 -7.92 9.61
CA VAL A 69 6.65 -7.50 8.69
C VAL A 69 6.15 -7.66 7.25
N ARG A 70 5.73 -6.56 6.63
CA ARG A 70 5.19 -6.48 5.27
C ARG A 70 5.57 -5.16 4.62
N ILE A 71 5.46 -5.06 3.30
CA ILE A 71 5.52 -3.74 2.65
C ILE A 71 4.19 -3.03 2.92
N SER A 72 4.22 -1.95 3.70
CA SER A 72 3.03 -1.15 3.99
C SER A 72 2.79 -0.05 2.97
N SER A 73 3.86 0.49 2.38
CA SER A 73 3.77 1.54 1.37
C SER A 73 5.00 1.47 0.45
N ALA A 74 4.82 1.64 -0.85
CA ALA A 74 5.92 1.74 -1.81
C ALA A 74 5.65 2.84 -2.85
N GLY A 75 6.71 3.36 -3.46
CA GLY A 75 6.57 4.35 -4.51
C GLY A 75 7.90 4.76 -5.12
N SER A 76 7.82 5.26 -6.35
CA SER A 76 8.94 5.80 -7.11
C SER A 76 9.15 7.29 -6.82
N VAL A 77 10.39 7.75 -6.91
CA VAL A 77 10.74 9.16 -6.72
C VAL A 77 10.16 9.99 -7.86
N VAL A 78 9.41 11.03 -7.51
CA VAL A 78 8.70 11.91 -8.48
C VAL A 78 9.46 13.21 -8.80
N HIS A 79 10.45 13.58 -7.98
CA HIS A 79 11.21 14.82 -8.12
C HIS A 79 12.71 14.60 -7.88
N GLY A 80 13.54 14.91 -8.87
CA GLY A 80 14.97 15.16 -8.68
C GLY A 80 15.20 16.47 -7.93
N ASP A 81 16.30 16.57 -7.19
CA ASP A 81 16.68 17.73 -6.37
C ASP A 81 16.52 19.07 -7.11
N ARG A 82 16.09 20.13 -6.39
CA ARG A 82 15.99 21.53 -6.89
C ARG A 82 17.30 22.04 -7.51
N ASN A 83 18.42 21.37 -7.24
CA ASN A 83 19.77 21.71 -7.72
C ASN A 83 20.35 20.77 -8.79
N GLY A 84 19.56 19.86 -9.37
CA GLY A 84 20.02 18.99 -10.46
C GLY A 84 20.89 17.79 -10.01
N SER A 85 20.98 17.54 -8.71
CA SER A 85 21.64 16.35 -8.15
C SER A 85 20.73 15.12 -8.29
N LYS A 86 21.21 14.04 -8.92
CA LYS A 86 20.47 12.78 -8.96
C LYS A 86 20.48 12.13 -7.56
N TYR A 87 19.31 11.81 -7.03
CA TYR A 87 19.20 10.99 -5.82
C TYR A 87 19.80 9.60 -6.04
N PRO A 88 20.41 8.98 -5.01
CA PRO A 88 21.07 7.68 -5.17
C PRO A 88 20.10 6.52 -5.43
N TYR A 89 18.80 6.71 -5.18
CA TYR A 89 17.74 5.71 -5.37
C TYR A 89 16.60 6.31 -6.20
N ASP A 90 15.97 5.48 -7.03
CA ASP A 90 14.84 5.90 -7.85
C ASP A 90 13.48 5.48 -7.22
N ALA A 91 13.48 4.61 -6.22
CA ALA A 91 12.27 4.15 -5.54
C ALA A 91 12.54 3.63 -4.13
N TYR A 92 11.48 3.54 -3.32
CA TYR A 92 11.53 3.05 -1.94
C TYR A 92 10.31 2.19 -1.58
N ALA A 93 10.44 1.37 -0.53
CA ALA A 93 9.33 0.66 0.09
C ALA A 93 9.51 0.60 1.62
N LEU A 94 8.47 0.98 2.36
CA LEU A 94 8.41 0.86 3.81
C LEU A 94 8.12 -0.59 4.19
N VAL A 95 8.96 -1.16 5.05
CA VAL A 95 8.80 -2.49 5.63
C VAL A 95 8.37 -2.33 7.08
N ASN A 96 7.10 -2.60 7.35
CA ASN A 96 6.54 -2.48 8.68
C ASN A 96 7.33 -3.27 9.72
N LYS A 97 7.51 -2.69 10.91
CA LYS A 97 8.32 -3.22 12.02
C LYS A 97 9.81 -3.41 11.76
N ARG A 98 10.35 -3.05 10.58
CA ARG A 98 11.75 -3.32 10.24
C ARG A 98 12.53 -2.14 9.67
N GLY A 99 11.96 -1.36 8.76
CA GLY A 99 12.73 -0.31 8.09
C GLY A 99 12.21 0.12 6.72
N LEU A 100 13.14 0.46 5.83
CA LEU A 100 12.87 0.95 4.48
C LEU A 100 13.85 0.33 3.48
N LEU A 101 13.29 -0.23 2.41
CA LEU A 101 14.02 -0.68 1.22
C LEU A 101 14.24 0.51 0.29
N ALA A 102 15.44 0.62 -0.27
CA ALA A 102 15.83 1.63 -1.23
C ALA A 102 16.33 0.95 -2.52
N PHE A 103 15.80 1.36 -3.66
CA PHE A 103 16.03 0.70 -4.95
C PHE A 103 16.82 1.59 -5.91
N SER A 104 17.85 1.02 -6.53
CA SER A 104 18.68 1.66 -7.56
C SER A 104 18.92 0.66 -8.70
N GLY A 105 18.06 0.70 -9.72
CA GLY A 105 17.88 -0.38 -10.69
C GLY A 105 17.51 -1.69 -9.98
N SER A 106 18.34 -2.72 -10.19
CA SER A 106 18.21 -4.04 -9.54
C SER A 106 18.90 -4.13 -8.17
N LYS A 107 19.60 -3.08 -7.73
CA LYS A 107 20.22 -3.03 -6.40
C LYS A 107 19.16 -2.69 -5.36
N ILE A 108 19.15 -3.46 -4.28
CA ILE A 108 18.26 -3.28 -3.14
C ILE A 108 19.13 -3.06 -1.90
N ASP A 109 19.03 -1.89 -1.27
CA ASP A 109 19.61 -1.62 0.05
C ASP A 109 18.49 -1.63 1.09
N PHE A 110 18.76 -2.15 2.30
CA PHE A 110 17.78 -2.18 3.39
C PHE A 110 18.29 -1.44 4.61
N TYR A 111 17.58 -0.37 4.95
CA TYR A 111 17.87 0.49 6.07
C TYR A 111 16.92 0.17 7.22
N ARG A 112 17.49 -0.14 8.38
CA ARG A 112 16.75 -0.54 9.57
C ARG A 112 17.04 0.44 10.70
N ASP A 113 16.01 0.70 11.49
CA ASP A 113 16.15 1.45 12.73
C ASP A 113 15.12 0.94 13.74
N ASP A 114 15.54 0.02 14.60
CA ASP A 114 14.65 -0.57 15.59
C ASP A 114 14.12 0.50 16.57
N SER A 115 14.80 1.65 16.75
CA SER A 115 14.31 2.72 17.63
C SER A 115 13.06 3.43 17.08
N ILE A 116 12.87 3.39 15.76
CA ILE A 116 11.73 3.99 15.06
C ILE A 116 10.67 2.94 14.72
N PHE A 117 11.07 1.80 14.19
CA PHE A 117 10.16 0.86 13.56
C PHE A 117 9.60 -0.20 14.51
N ILE A 118 10.27 -0.57 15.60
CA ILE A 118 9.90 -1.78 16.35
C ILE A 118 8.55 -1.67 17.07
N ASN A 119 8.24 -0.47 17.59
CA ASN A 119 7.08 -0.24 18.47
C ASN A 119 5.90 0.45 17.76
N ASP A 120 6.10 0.91 16.53
CA ASP A 120 5.13 1.68 15.79
C ASP A 120 4.82 0.99 14.45
N THR A 121 3.62 1.19 13.95
CA THR A 121 3.23 0.79 12.59
C THR A 121 3.59 1.92 11.65
N VAL A 122 4.17 1.60 10.50
CA VAL A 122 4.57 2.58 9.48
C VAL A 122 3.67 2.49 8.27
N ASP A 123 3.27 3.62 7.69
CA ASP A 123 2.42 3.64 6.50
C ASP A 123 2.51 4.96 5.72
N SER A 124 1.90 4.97 4.54
CA SER A 124 1.68 6.07 3.60
C SER A 124 2.92 6.93 3.38
N MET A 125 3.89 6.33 2.68
CA MET A 125 5.04 7.06 2.18
C MET A 125 4.61 8.14 1.19
N VAL A 126 5.15 9.34 1.35
CA VAL A 126 5.05 10.49 0.46
C VAL A 126 6.45 10.99 0.13
N PHE A 127 6.59 11.90 -0.83
CA PHE A 127 7.88 12.44 -1.25
C PHE A 127 7.93 13.95 -1.07
N SER A 128 8.89 14.42 -0.28
CA SER A 128 9.21 15.84 -0.14
C SER A 128 10.54 16.12 -0.82
N GLY A 129 10.51 16.87 -1.93
CA GLY A 129 11.72 17.16 -2.70
C GLY A 129 12.47 15.93 -3.20
N GLY A 130 11.82 14.75 -3.29
CA GLY A 130 12.42 13.47 -3.65
C GLY A 130 12.89 12.61 -2.46
N MET A 131 12.85 13.14 -1.23
CA MET A 131 13.10 12.36 -0.02
C MET A 131 11.83 11.66 0.46
N PRO A 132 11.89 10.37 0.82
CA PRO A 132 10.74 9.65 1.35
C PRO A 132 10.43 10.12 2.78
N VAL A 133 9.18 10.53 2.99
CA VAL A 133 8.61 10.92 4.27
C VAL A 133 7.44 9.99 4.56
N PHE A 134 7.30 9.51 5.79
CA PHE A 134 6.26 8.57 6.18
C PHE A 134 5.80 8.81 7.61
N TYR A 135 4.65 8.26 7.98
CA TYR A 135 4.12 8.42 9.32
C TYR A 135 4.13 7.14 10.13
N LEU A 136 4.14 7.35 11.45
CA LEU A 136 4.13 6.33 12.49
C LEU A 136 2.83 6.43 13.28
N PHE A 137 2.22 5.27 13.56
CA PHE A 137 1.04 5.20 14.42
C PHE A 137 1.03 3.92 15.24
N ARG A 138 0.11 3.84 16.20
CA ARG A 138 -0.08 2.66 17.06
C ARG A 138 -1.55 2.31 17.07
N SER A 139 -1.85 1.01 17.04
CA SER A 139 -3.20 0.50 17.28
C SER A 139 -3.24 -0.14 18.68
N THR A 140 -3.98 0.45 19.63
CA THR A 140 -4.13 -0.17 20.98
C THR A 140 -4.77 -1.55 20.94
N PHE A 141 -5.54 -1.88 19.90
CA PHE A 141 -6.16 -3.20 19.78
C PHE A 141 -5.15 -4.34 19.65
N PHE A 142 -3.92 -4.06 19.21
CA PHE A 142 -2.90 -5.08 18.95
C PHE A 142 -1.61 -4.87 19.76
N ASN A 143 -1.47 -3.72 20.42
CA ASN A 143 -0.31 -3.34 21.21
C ASN A 143 -0.54 -3.61 22.70
N GLU A 144 -0.74 -4.88 23.07
CA GLU A 144 -1.02 -5.29 24.46
C GLU A 144 0.21 -5.21 25.40
N ASN A 145 1.43 -5.02 24.86
CA ASN A 145 2.68 -4.97 25.64
C ASN A 145 3.35 -3.59 25.61
N ILE A 146 2.60 -2.52 25.81
CA ILE A 146 3.22 -1.23 26.17
C ILE A 146 3.34 -1.24 27.70
N ASP A 147 4.52 -1.63 28.19
CA ASP A 147 4.86 -1.41 29.59
C ASP A 147 4.60 0.07 29.92
N ALA A 148 3.75 0.31 30.92
CA ALA A 148 3.33 1.63 31.40
C ALA A 148 4.48 2.48 32.03
N HIS A 149 5.73 2.15 31.72
CA HIS A 149 6.93 2.64 32.40
C HIS A 149 8.06 3.08 31.44
N SER A 150 7.86 3.15 30.13
CA SER A 150 8.86 3.77 29.24
C SER A 150 8.73 5.30 29.30
N SER A 151 9.48 5.95 30.18
CA SER A 151 9.50 7.39 30.47
C SER A 151 9.95 8.33 29.32
N LEU A 152 9.55 8.09 28.07
CA LEU A 152 9.92 8.87 26.87
C LEU A 152 8.72 9.48 26.12
N HIS A 153 7.53 9.42 26.69
CA HIS A 153 6.27 9.58 25.97
C HIS A 153 6.05 10.96 25.30
N GLN A 154 6.61 12.05 25.82
CA GLN A 154 6.47 13.40 25.22
C GLN A 154 7.19 13.59 23.87
N SER A 155 7.99 12.61 23.42
CA SER A 155 8.80 12.72 22.19
C SER A 155 8.41 11.70 21.11
N ARG A 156 7.22 11.08 21.21
CA ARG A 156 6.80 10.05 20.27
C ARG A 156 6.83 10.59 18.83
N PRO A 157 7.66 10.03 17.93
CA PRO A 157 7.74 10.48 16.56
C PRO A 157 6.43 10.16 15.84
N PHE A 158 6.03 11.07 14.97
CA PHE A 158 4.89 10.93 14.09
C PHE A 158 5.32 10.91 12.64
N LEU A 159 5.95 11.99 12.16
CA LEU A 159 6.43 12.09 10.79
C LEU A 159 7.95 11.87 10.78
N VAL A 160 8.43 11.03 9.88
CA VAL A 160 9.85 10.68 9.75
C VAL A 160 10.27 10.82 8.29
N GLU A 161 11.42 11.45 8.06
CA GLU A 161 12.11 11.46 6.78
C GLU A 161 13.24 10.44 6.79
N PHE A 162 13.45 9.74 5.67
CA PHE A 162 14.70 9.03 5.45
C PHE A 162 15.61 9.83 4.53
N ASN A 163 16.78 10.19 5.04
CA ASN A 163 17.76 10.95 4.29
C ASN A 163 18.73 10.00 3.56
N PRO A 164 18.69 9.94 2.21
CA PRO A 164 19.44 8.94 1.46
C PRO A 164 20.97 9.16 1.46
N SER A 165 21.43 10.39 1.71
CA SER A 165 22.85 10.75 1.76
C SER A 165 23.51 10.27 3.05
N SER A 166 22.86 10.52 4.20
CA SER A 166 23.36 10.09 5.51
C SER A 166 22.93 8.68 5.89
N LYS A 167 21.90 8.13 5.22
CA LYS A 167 21.31 6.81 5.49
C LYS A 167 20.69 6.71 6.90
N VAL A 168 20.11 7.81 7.35
CA VAL A 168 19.53 7.96 8.69
C VAL A 168 18.08 8.39 8.56
N PHE A 169 17.28 7.96 9.53
CA PHE A 169 15.89 8.38 9.70
C PHE A 169 15.82 9.56 10.67
N TYR A 170 15.17 10.64 10.27
CA TYR A 170 15.01 11.85 11.07
C TYR A 170 13.54 12.07 11.40
N PRO A 171 13.16 12.00 12.69
CA PRO A 171 11.86 12.50 13.12
C PRO A 171 11.72 13.98 12.76
N LEU A 172 10.66 14.33 12.04
CA LEU A 172 10.33 15.69 11.66
C LEU A 172 9.28 16.29 12.60
N VAL A 173 8.27 15.49 12.95
CA VAL A 173 7.12 15.91 13.75
C VAL A 173 6.84 14.83 14.79
N SER A 174 6.55 15.24 16.02
CA SER A 174 6.11 14.37 17.13
C SER A 174 4.64 14.58 17.46
N TYR A 175 4.07 13.69 18.28
CA TYR A 175 2.70 13.82 18.78
C TYR A 175 2.48 15.14 19.53
N SER A 176 3.49 15.59 20.28
CA SER A 176 3.42 16.87 21.01
C SER A 176 3.28 18.07 20.06
N ASN A 177 3.98 18.07 18.92
CA ASN A 177 3.83 19.11 17.90
C ASN A 177 2.39 19.15 17.35
N LEU A 178 1.69 18.01 17.34
CA LEU A 178 0.30 17.87 16.89
C LEU A 178 -0.75 18.09 17.99
N LYS A 179 -0.35 18.50 19.20
CA LYS A 179 -1.24 18.64 20.37
C LYS A 179 -1.94 17.33 20.74
N LEU A 180 -1.30 16.20 20.45
CA LEU A 180 -1.76 14.87 20.83
C LEU A 180 -1.03 14.41 22.10
N GLY A 181 -1.78 13.83 23.02
CA GLY A 181 -1.26 13.20 24.21
C GLY A 181 -0.78 11.76 23.99
N ASP A 182 -0.32 11.13 25.06
CA ASP A 182 0.26 9.79 25.00
C ASP A 182 -0.78 8.70 24.70
N ASP A 183 -2.02 8.94 25.13
CA ASP A 183 -3.17 8.04 24.92
C ASP A 183 -3.85 8.25 23.56
N ASP A 184 -3.48 9.30 22.82
CA ASP A 184 -4.02 9.57 21.50
C ASP A 184 -3.42 8.61 20.45
N GLN A 185 -4.27 8.23 19.50
CA GLN A 185 -3.90 7.35 18.41
C GLN A 185 -4.34 7.94 17.09
N ILE A 186 -3.39 8.12 16.19
CA ILE A 186 -3.71 8.44 14.82
C ILE A 186 -4.29 7.18 14.17
N SER A 187 -5.52 7.31 13.68
CA SER A 187 -6.28 6.22 13.05
C SER A 187 -6.44 6.40 11.54
N GLY A 188 -6.08 7.58 11.02
CA GLY A 188 -5.98 7.84 9.59
C GLY A 188 -5.25 9.14 9.32
N PHE A 189 -4.52 9.18 8.21
CA PHE A 189 -3.70 10.32 7.84
C PHE A 189 -3.46 10.35 6.33
N PHE A 190 -3.56 11.51 5.71
CA PHE A 190 -3.16 11.69 4.30
C PHE A 190 -2.66 13.12 4.04
N TRP A 191 -1.75 13.23 3.07
CA TRP A 191 -1.18 14.47 2.55
C TRP A 191 -1.80 14.78 1.20
N ASN A 192 -2.23 16.02 0.97
CA ASN A 192 -2.73 16.45 -0.34
C ASN A 192 -1.83 17.47 -1.05
N GLY A 193 -0.65 17.76 -0.52
CA GLY A 193 0.30 18.73 -1.07
C GLY A 193 0.25 20.12 -0.42
N ASP A 194 -0.77 20.42 0.39
CA ASP A 194 -0.86 21.67 1.18
C ASP A 194 -1.14 21.41 2.65
N VAL A 195 -2.11 20.54 2.96
CA VAL A 195 -2.50 20.18 4.32
C VAL A 195 -2.43 18.68 4.55
N TRP A 196 -2.04 18.36 5.78
CA TRP A 196 -2.16 17.05 6.35
C TRP A 196 -3.49 16.94 7.07
N ALA A 197 -4.30 15.97 6.71
CA ALA A 197 -5.58 15.72 7.39
C ALA A 197 -5.44 14.51 8.31
N CYS A 198 -5.80 14.68 9.57
CA CYS A 198 -5.71 13.67 10.63
C CYS A 198 -7.08 13.23 11.10
N ALA A 199 -7.19 11.93 11.37
CA ALA A 199 -8.16 11.38 12.32
C ALA A 199 -7.39 10.79 13.50
N SER A 200 -7.68 11.25 14.72
CA SER A 200 -7.19 10.65 15.95
C SER A 200 -8.33 10.08 16.77
N LYS A 201 -8.00 9.11 17.62
CA LYS A 201 -8.92 8.54 18.61
C LYS A 201 -8.21 8.41 19.95
N LYS A 202 -8.97 8.52 21.03
CA LYS A 202 -8.51 8.22 22.38
C LYS A 202 -9.57 7.42 23.12
N LEU A 203 -9.12 6.51 23.97
CA LEU A 203 -10.00 5.80 24.89
C LEU A 203 -10.25 6.70 26.09
N ASN A 204 -11.51 6.91 26.42
CA ASN A 204 -11.91 7.53 27.68
C ASN A 204 -12.73 6.52 28.50
N GLY A 205 -12.94 6.80 29.79
CA GLY A 205 -13.67 5.90 30.69
C GLY A 205 -15.11 5.57 30.27
N SER A 206 -15.64 6.22 29.22
CA SER A 206 -16.98 6.06 28.67
C SER A 206 -17.03 5.50 27.23
N GLY A 207 -15.89 5.31 26.55
CA GLY A 207 -15.86 4.85 25.16
C GLY A 207 -14.65 5.37 24.36
N VAL A 208 -14.83 5.46 23.04
CA VAL A 208 -13.82 5.99 22.10
C VAL A 208 -14.25 7.40 21.68
N GLU A 209 -13.38 8.38 21.85
CA GLU A 209 -13.57 9.74 21.32
C GLU A 209 -12.72 9.92 20.07
N PHE A 210 -13.33 10.45 19.01
CA PHE A 210 -12.65 10.75 17.75
C PHE A 210 -12.45 12.26 17.59
N SER A 211 -11.31 12.65 17.05
CA SER A 211 -10.98 14.04 16.72
C SER A 211 -10.44 14.12 15.31
N PHE A 212 -10.80 15.19 14.60
CA PHE A 212 -10.39 15.42 13.22
C PHE A 212 -9.82 16.83 13.08
N PHE A 213 -8.68 16.94 12.41
CA PHE A 213 -8.01 18.23 12.21
C PHE A 213 -7.15 18.20 10.96
N ASP A 214 -7.05 19.36 10.31
CA ASP A 214 -6.01 19.64 9.33
C ASP A 214 -4.84 20.34 10.03
N TRP A 215 -3.63 20.08 9.57
CA TRP A 215 -2.46 20.88 9.92
C TRP A 215 -1.54 21.10 8.72
N LYS A 216 -0.77 22.18 8.77
CA LYS A 216 0.32 22.39 7.81
C LYS A 216 1.52 23.10 8.43
N PRO A 217 2.76 22.72 8.05
CA PRO A 217 3.93 23.44 8.46
C PRO A 217 4.02 24.79 7.73
N LEU A 218 4.55 25.80 8.42
CA LEU A 218 4.84 27.13 7.87
C LEU A 218 6.25 27.23 7.27
N VAL A 219 7.02 26.15 7.36
CA VAL A 219 8.36 25.97 6.80
C VAL A 219 8.37 24.74 5.90
N ASP A 220 9.40 24.61 5.06
CA ASP A 220 9.56 23.42 4.21
C ASP A 220 9.71 22.16 5.11
N LEU A 221 9.17 21.02 4.65
CA LEU A 221 9.21 19.76 5.42
C LEU A 221 10.64 19.36 5.83
N ALA A 222 11.63 19.67 4.99
CA ALA A 222 13.04 19.37 5.23
C ALA A 222 13.66 20.20 6.38
N ASP A 223 13.05 21.33 6.76
CA ASP A 223 13.52 22.16 7.87
C ASP A 223 12.88 21.75 9.21
N LEU A 224 11.86 20.89 9.18
CA LEU A 224 11.13 20.48 10.38
C LEU A 224 12.00 19.64 11.33
N ASN A 225 11.79 19.85 12.61
CA ASN A 225 12.29 18.96 13.65
C ASN A 225 11.36 18.97 14.89
N PRO A 226 11.41 17.95 15.75
CA PRO A 226 10.46 17.81 16.85
C PRO A 226 10.58 18.91 17.91
N ALA A 227 11.72 19.61 17.99
CA ALA A 227 11.94 20.69 18.95
C ALA A 227 11.32 22.03 18.52
N MET A 228 10.76 22.11 17.30
CA MET A 228 10.06 23.31 16.83
C MET A 228 8.77 23.54 17.62
N GLY A 229 8.51 24.81 17.93
CA GLY A 229 7.32 25.23 18.68
C GLY A 229 6.04 25.21 17.84
N GLU A 230 4.90 25.31 18.52
CA GLU A 230 3.57 25.27 17.91
C GLU A 230 3.37 26.36 16.84
N GLU A 231 4.05 27.50 16.96
CA GLU A 231 4.01 28.60 16.00
C GLU A 231 4.48 28.22 14.59
N THR A 232 5.17 27.09 14.45
CA THR A 232 5.63 26.55 13.16
C THR A 232 4.50 25.85 12.38
N PHE A 233 3.34 25.63 13.01
CA PHE A 233 2.26 24.84 12.45
C PHE A 233 0.94 25.63 12.50
N LEU A 234 0.18 25.57 11.40
CA LEU A 234 -1.21 26.02 11.39
C LEU A 234 -2.11 24.81 11.62
N PHE A 235 -3.04 24.93 12.56
CA PHE A 235 -4.03 23.91 12.89
C PHE A 235 -5.44 24.40 12.60
N ASN A 236 -6.27 23.51 12.06
CA ASN A 236 -7.69 23.76 11.86
C ASN A 236 -8.49 22.51 12.24
N SER A 237 -9.37 22.61 13.23
CA SER A 237 -10.32 21.53 13.53
C SER A 237 -11.31 21.37 12.38
N ILE A 238 -11.60 20.12 12.01
CA ILE A 238 -12.56 19.80 10.94
C ILE A 238 -13.59 18.80 11.44
N THR A 239 -14.67 18.64 10.68
CA THR A 239 -15.68 17.62 10.99
C THR A 239 -15.27 16.25 10.44
N GLU A 240 -15.88 15.18 10.97
CA GLU A 240 -15.74 13.82 10.42
C GLU A 240 -16.14 13.78 8.93
N ASP A 241 -17.20 14.49 8.56
CA ASP A 241 -17.68 14.55 7.17
C ASP A 241 -16.68 15.25 6.25
N ASP A 242 -16.02 16.30 6.72
CA ASP A 242 -14.98 16.99 5.94
C ASP A 242 -13.74 16.10 5.77
N TYR A 243 -13.31 15.40 6.82
CA TYR A 243 -12.23 14.42 6.74
C TYR A 243 -12.57 13.31 5.73
N LYS A 244 -13.77 12.72 5.83
CA LYS A 244 -14.25 11.69 4.91
C LYS A 244 -14.26 12.17 3.48
N LYS A 245 -14.83 13.35 3.18
CA LYS A 245 -14.88 13.89 1.81
C LYS A 245 -13.51 14.00 1.17
N LYS A 246 -12.47 14.32 1.94
CA LYS A 246 -11.10 14.44 1.43
C LYS A 246 -10.43 13.10 1.16
N ASN A 247 -10.72 12.07 1.98
CA ASN A 247 -10.11 10.75 1.86
C ASN A 247 -10.98 9.71 1.11
N MET A 248 -12.20 10.09 0.72
CA MET A 248 -13.10 9.19 0.03
C MET A 248 -12.57 8.85 -1.37
N PRO A 249 -12.69 7.57 -1.79
CA PRO A 249 -12.38 7.18 -3.16
C PRO A 249 -13.17 8.02 -4.16
N LYS A 250 -12.49 8.50 -5.20
CA LYS A 250 -13.10 9.27 -6.27
C LYS A 250 -13.70 8.34 -7.32
N LEU A 251 -14.68 8.83 -8.06
CA LEU A 251 -15.23 8.10 -9.20
C LEU A 251 -14.21 8.03 -10.34
N TRP A 252 -14.21 6.92 -11.08
CA TRP A 252 -13.31 6.68 -12.22
C TRP A 252 -13.34 7.80 -13.27
N ASP A 253 -14.50 8.43 -13.50
CA ASP A 253 -14.64 9.56 -14.43
C ASP A 253 -13.72 10.74 -14.09
N SER A 254 -13.32 10.88 -12.83
CA SER A 254 -12.39 11.91 -12.34
C SER A 254 -10.93 11.47 -12.30
N ALA A 255 -10.62 10.24 -12.71
CA ALA A 255 -9.25 9.73 -12.80
C ALA A 255 -8.42 10.56 -13.79
N PRO A 256 -7.11 10.74 -13.53
CA PRO A 256 -6.24 11.45 -14.45
C PRO A 256 -6.16 10.72 -15.79
N GLU A 257 -6.00 11.48 -16.88
CA GLU A 257 -5.95 10.94 -18.25
C GLU A 257 -4.86 9.89 -18.44
N GLU A 258 -3.76 10.01 -17.72
CA GLU A 258 -2.69 9.01 -17.75
C GLU A 258 -3.16 7.64 -17.24
N LEU A 259 -3.82 7.61 -16.09
CA LEU A 259 -4.38 6.39 -15.50
C LEU A 259 -5.50 5.81 -16.38
N LYS A 260 -6.38 6.67 -16.90
CA LYS A 260 -7.43 6.24 -17.84
C LYS A 260 -6.84 5.59 -19.09
N LYS A 261 -5.79 6.17 -19.67
CA LYS A 261 -5.08 5.61 -20.83
C LYS A 261 -4.38 4.30 -20.50
N LEU A 262 -3.77 4.19 -19.32
CA LEU A 262 -3.10 2.97 -18.86
C LEU A 262 -4.07 1.79 -18.75
N LEU A 263 -5.28 2.06 -18.23
CA LEU A 263 -6.31 1.04 -17.99
C LEU A 263 -7.41 0.99 -19.06
N ALA A 264 -7.23 1.68 -20.20
CA ALA A 264 -8.26 1.83 -21.23
C ALA A 264 -8.74 0.50 -21.85
N SER A 265 -7.98 -0.57 -21.71
CA SER A 265 -8.38 -1.91 -22.18
C SER A 265 -9.31 -2.65 -21.22
N ILE A 266 -9.53 -2.14 -20.00
CA ILE A 266 -10.46 -2.72 -19.04
C ILE A 266 -11.87 -2.28 -19.42
N PRO A 267 -12.82 -3.20 -19.68
CA PRO A 267 -14.20 -2.84 -19.99
C PRO A 267 -14.92 -2.21 -18.80
N ASP A 268 -15.89 -1.33 -19.08
CA ASP A 268 -16.65 -0.58 -18.06
C ASP A 268 -17.47 -1.50 -17.13
N GLU A 269 -17.76 -2.74 -17.55
CA GLU A 269 -18.52 -3.70 -16.74
C GLU A 269 -17.68 -4.33 -15.61
N TYR A 270 -16.36 -4.11 -15.59
CA TYR A 270 -15.48 -4.63 -14.54
C TYR A 270 -15.38 -3.65 -13.37
N SER A 271 -15.65 -4.16 -12.16
CA SER A 271 -15.47 -3.40 -10.93
C SER A 271 -14.03 -3.47 -10.45
N PHE A 272 -13.40 -2.32 -10.22
CA PHE A 272 -12.07 -2.24 -9.64
C PHE A 272 -11.86 -0.99 -8.80
N TYR A 273 -10.87 -1.07 -7.94
CA TYR A 273 -10.36 0.00 -7.11
C TYR A 273 -8.87 0.16 -7.36
N VAL A 274 -8.40 1.37 -7.66
CA VAL A 274 -6.98 1.64 -7.86
C VAL A 274 -6.51 2.74 -6.93
N SER A 275 -5.47 2.44 -6.14
CA SER A 275 -4.71 3.43 -5.39
C SER A 275 -3.60 3.96 -6.30
N TRP A 276 -3.66 5.26 -6.64
CA TRP A 276 -2.81 5.86 -7.66
C TRP A 276 -1.88 6.93 -7.10
N ARG A 277 -0.58 6.80 -7.38
CA ARG A 277 0.44 7.81 -7.11
C ARG A 277 0.73 8.63 -8.35
N ASP A 278 0.37 9.90 -8.30
CA ASP A 278 0.73 10.85 -9.35
C ASP A 278 2.11 11.49 -9.10
N LEU A 279 2.44 12.50 -9.93
CA LEU A 279 3.72 13.20 -9.90
C LEU A 279 3.86 14.22 -8.77
N SER A 280 2.85 14.40 -7.91
CA SER A 280 2.87 15.43 -6.86
C SER A 280 3.66 15.03 -5.61
N GLY A 281 3.96 13.73 -5.46
CA GLY A 281 4.62 13.19 -4.28
C GLY A 281 3.71 13.13 -3.05
N THR A 282 2.39 13.31 -3.21
CA THR A 282 1.44 13.26 -2.10
C THR A 282 1.01 11.84 -1.74
N SER A 283 0.06 11.71 -0.81
CA SER A 283 -0.58 10.41 -0.55
C SER A 283 -1.30 9.93 -1.82
N PRO A 284 -1.36 8.59 -2.06
CA PRO A 284 -2.10 8.04 -3.18
C PRO A 284 -3.55 8.49 -3.18
N VAL A 285 -4.08 8.75 -4.37
CA VAL A 285 -5.51 9.03 -4.56
C VAL A 285 -6.17 7.77 -5.08
N SER A 286 -7.27 7.39 -4.44
CA SER A 286 -8.01 6.21 -4.84
C SER A 286 -9.12 6.52 -5.83
N TYR A 287 -9.25 5.70 -6.85
CA TYR A 287 -10.30 5.78 -7.86
C TYR A 287 -11.07 4.45 -7.94
N CYS A 288 -12.39 4.54 -8.12
CA CYS A 288 -13.27 3.38 -8.17
C CYS A 288 -14.08 3.36 -9.47
N GLN A 289 -14.05 2.21 -10.16
CA GLN A 289 -15.00 1.87 -11.22
C GLN A 289 -15.97 0.83 -10.68
N MET A 290 -17.27 1.13 -10.76
CA MET A 290 -18.33 0.21 -10.36
C MET A 290 -18.97 -0.38 -11.61
N GLY A 291 -18.55 -1.59 -11.97
CA GLY A 291 -19.10 -2.35 -13.06
C GLY A 291 -20.28 -3.23 -12.63
N ALA A 292 -20.67 -4.15 -13.50
CA ALA A 292 -21.72 -5.15 -13.22
C ALA A 292 -21.17 -6.39 -12.47
N SER A 293 -19.85 -6.51 -12.29
CA SER A 293 -19.25 -7.64 -11.59
C SER A 293 -19.44 -7.56 -10.08
N ASP A 294 -19.80 -8.71 -9.46
CA ASP A 294 -19.93 -8.88 -8.01
C ASP A 294 -18.59 -8.83 -7.25
N PHE A 295 -17.48 -8.88 -7.99
CA PHE A 295 -16.13 -8.87 -7.44
C PHE A 295 -15.42 -7.56 -7.79
N MET A 296 -14.81 -6.94 -6.78
CA MET A 296 -14.01 -5.72 -6.90
C MET A 296 -12.53 -6.09 -6.71
N LEU A 297 -11.74 -5.89 -7.75
CA LEU A 297 -10.29 -6.08 -7.67
C LEU A 297 -9.59 -4.80 -7.20
N ASN A 298 -8.68 -4.95 -6.26
CA ASN A 298 -7.79 -3.87 -5.85
C ASN A 298 -6.54 -3.84 -6.74
N ALA A 299 -6.06 -2.65 -7.03
CA ALA A 299 -4.82 -2.38 -7.72
C ALA A 299 -4.04 -1.25 -7.04
N HIS A 300 -2.72 -1.32 -7.15
CA HIS A 300 -1.80 -0.26 -6.76
C HIS A 300 -1.03 0.18 -7.99
N GLY A 301 -0.78 1.47 -8.14
CA GLY A 301 -0.04 1.97 -9.29
C GLY A 301 0.43 3.39 -9.12
N GLY A 302 1.26 3.82 -10.06
CA GLY A 302 1.71 5.18 -10.10
C GLY A 302 2.60 5.50 -11.29
N VAL A 303 3.10 6.73 -11.26
CA VAL A 303 4.00 7.27 -12.26
C VAL A 303 5.42 7.27 -11.72
N SER A 304 6.34 6.77 -12.52
CA SER A 304 7.78 6.70 -12.22
C SER A 304 8.52 7.54 -13.25
N PRO A 305 8.61 8.87 -13.07
CA PRO A 305 9.16 9.78 -14.08
C PRO A 305 10.64 9.50 -14.39
N GLU A 306 11.46 9.29 -13.35
CA GLU A 306 12.90 8.97 -13.50
C GLU A 306 13.13 7.66 -14.27
N SER A 307 12.24 6.69 -14.09
CA SER A 307 12.27 5.42 -14.80
C SER A 307 11.51 5.47 -16.14
N SER A 308 10.80 6.56 -16.43
CA SER A 308 9.95 6.77 -17.63
C SER A 308 8.83 5.73 -17.81
N TYR A 309 8.23 5.26 -16.72
CA TYR A 309 7.13 4.30 -16.73
C TYR A 309 5.90 4.80 -15.95
N SER A 310 4.73 4.31 -16.31
CA SER A 310 3.57 4.21 -15.42
C SER A 310 3.05 2.79 -15.39
N VAL A 311 2.59 2.35 -14.21
CA VAL A 311 2.20 0.97 -13.97
C VAL A 311 0.99 0.89 -13.05
N ALA A 312 0.18 -0.14 -13.23
CA ALA A 312 -0.87 -0.53 -12.31
C ALA A 312 -0.85 -2.05 -12.15
N VAL A 313 -0.69 -2.52 -10.92
CA VAL A 313 -0.63 -3.92 -10.55
C VAL A 313 -1.88 -4.28 -9.76
N PHE A 314 -2.69 -5.16 -10.32
CA PHE A 314 -3.85 -5.72 -9.65
C PHE A 314 -3.43 -6.82 -8.68
N SER A 315 -4.22 -7.01 -7.62
CA SER A 315 -3.99 -8.00 -6.55
C SER A 315 -3.89 -9.45 -7.06
N ASP A 316 -4.44 -9.74 -8.24
CA ASP A 316 -4.35 -11.04 -8.93
C ASP A 316 -3.12 -11.18 -9.86
N GLY A 317 -2.26 -10.17 -9.89
CA GLY A 317 -1.04 -10.11 -10.69
C GLY A 317 -1.23 -9.57 -12.11
N THR A 318 -2.45 -9.22 -12.52
CA THR A 318 -2.66 -8.50 -13.80
C THR A 318 -1.94 -7.16 -13.72
N THR A 319 -1.00 -6.91 -14.63
CA THR A 319 -0.20 -5.70 -14.62
C THR A 319 -0.32 -4.97 -15.94
N TYR A 320 -0.65 -3.68 -15.86
CA TYR A 320 -0.66 -2.75 -16.99
C TYR A 320 0.55 -1.86 -16.86
N LEU A 321 1.30 -1.70 -17.95
CA LEU A 321 2.53 -0.93 -17.98
C LEU A 321 2.55 -0.07 -19.23
N LYS A 322 2.98 1.18 -19.09
CA LYS A 322 3.17 2.12 -20.19
C LYS A 322 4.49 2.85 -20.03
N LYS A 323 5.19 3.10 -21.14
CA LYS A 323 6.28 4.08 -21.17
C LYS A 323 5.75 5.49 -21.39
N LEU A 324 6.17 6.44 -20.56
CA LEU A 324 5.59 7.81 -20.55
C LEU A 324 5.81 8.57 -21.86
N ASN A 325 6.96 8.36 -22.51
CA ASN A 325 7.37 9.10 -23.72
C ASN A 325 7.11 8.32 -25.02
N GLU A 326 6.40 7.19 -24.96
CA GLU A 326 6.15 6.32 -26.12
C GLU A 326 4.64 6.04 -26.21
N ASP A 327 3.91 6.83 -27.02
CA ASP A 327 2.43 6.79 -27.11
C ASP A 327 1.83 5.41 -27.45
N LYS A 328 2.63 4.52 -28.07
CA LYS A 328 2.20 3.19 -28.51
C LYS A 328 2.73 2.04 -27.69
N VAL A 329 3.53 2.31 -26.64
CA VAL A 329 4.19 1.27 -25.86
C VAL A 329 3.49 1.13 -24.52
N SER A 330 2.27 0.61 -24.61
CA SER A 330 1.55 0.01 -23.48
C SER A 330 1.50 -1.51 -23.67
N CYS A 331 1.70 -2.24 -22.59
CA CYS A 331 1.55 -3.68 -22.56
C CYS A 331 0.82 -4.09 -21.29
N ALA A 332 0.14 -5.23 -21.36
CA ALA A 332 -0.42 -5.89 -20.20
C ALA A 332 0.18 -7.29 -20.11
N PHE A 333 0.59 -7.69 -18.91
CA PHE A 333 1.20 -8.97 -18.63
C PHE A 333 0.72 -9.51 -17.27
N ARG A 334 1.05 -10.76 -16.98
CA ARG A 334 0.74 -11.38 -15.68
C ARG A 334 2.02 -11.55 -14.87
N LEU A 335 1.98 -11.12 -13.61
CA LEU A 335 2.91 -11.63 -12.61
C LEU A 335 2.63 -13.13 -12.39
N PRO A 336 3.61 -13.92 -11.91
CA PRO A 336 3.38 -15.34 -11.70
C PRO A 336 2.22 -15.58 -10.73
N LEU A 337 1.45 -16.65 -10.95
CA LEU A 337 0.28 -16.93 -10.11
C LEU A 337 0.69 -17.17 -8.65
N LEU A 338 0.07 -16.43 -7.74
CA LEU A 338 0.25 -16.63 -6.30
C LEU A 338 -0.63 -17.79 -5.78
N PRO A 339 -0.20 -18.48 -4.70
CA PRO A 339 -1.05 -19.47 -4.04
C PRO A 339 -2.36 -18.87 -3.51
N SER A 340 -3.35 -19.73 -3.24
CA SER A 340 -4.57 -19.27 -2.57
C SER A 340 -4.25 -18.64 -1.21
N GLY A 341 -4.90 -17.52 -0.90
CA GLY A 341 -4.63 -16.72 0.31
C GLY A 341 -3.49 -15.72 0.15
N PHE A 342 -2.84 -15.65 -1.01
CA PHE A 342 -1.81 -14.66 -1.30
C PHE A 342 -2.29 -13.62 -2.30
N THR A 343 -1.83 -12.38 -2.13
CA THR A 343 -2.16 -11.26 -3.03
C THR A 343 -0.93 -10.40 -3.31
N TYR A 344 -0.92 -9.78 -4.49
CA TYR A 344 -0.01 -8.68 -4.79
C TYR A 344 -0.53 -7.36 -4.19
N GLY A 345 0.38 -6.43 -3.90
CA GLY A 345 0.06 -5.14 -3.27
C GLY A 345 0.89 -3.98 -3.83
N GLU A 346 1.38 -3.13 -2.93
CA GLU A 346 2.19 -1.94 -3.22
C GLU A 346 3.31 -2.19 -4.24
N GLU A 347 3.58 -1.20 -5.08
CA GLU A 347 4.56 -1.29 -6.16
C GLU A 347 5.49 -0.08 -6.20
N ALA A 348 6.67 -0.27 -6.79
CA ALA A 348 7.53 0.83 -7.22
C ALA A 348 8.43 0.40 -8.39
N ILE A 349 8.92 1.37 -9.17
CA ILE A 349 9.84 1.13 -10.30
C ILE A 349 11.15 1.88 -10.09
N SER A 350 12.27 1.16 -10.17
CA SER A 350 13.61 1.75 -10.26
C SER A 350 14.35 1.25 -11.48
N GLY A 351 14.76 2.19 -12.34
CA GLY A 351 15.38 1.89 -13.63
C GLY A 351 14.45 1.06 -14.52
N ASN A 352 14.82 -0.20 -14.78
CA ASN A 352 14.00 -1.14 -15.55
C ASN A 352 13.47 -2.29 -14.68
N THR A 353 13.39 -2.09 -13.37
CA THR A 353 12.93 -3.12 -12.44
C THR A 353 11.66 -2.66 -11.75
N LEU A 354 10.59 -3.43 -11.93
CA LEU A 354 9.34 -3.30 -11.17
C LEU A 354 9.45 -4.14 -9.91
N TYR A 355 9.20 -3.54 -8.76
CA TYR A 355 9.12 -4.19 -7.46
C TYR A 355 7.66 -4.22 -7.04
N VAL A 356 7.15 -5.40 -6.66
CA VAL A 356 5.76 -5.57 -6.22
C VAL A 356 5.73 -6.36 -4.93
N ALA A 357 5.04 -5.85 -3.91
CA ALA A 357 4.79 -6.56 -2.67
C ALA A 357 3.91 -7.80 -2.91
N TRP A 358 4.16 -8.86 -2.15
CA TRP A 358 3.24 -9.98 -2.02
C TRP A 358 3.07 -10.34 -0.55
N GLU A 359 1.90 -10.82 -0.19
CA GLU A 359 1.62 -11.26 1.18
C GLU A 359 0.55 -12.34 1.24
N GLU A 360 0.65 -13.19 2.25
CA GLU A 360 -0.37 -14.14 2.68
C GLU A 360 -1.33 -13.45 3.65
N GLY A 361 -2.58 -13.30 3.25
CA GLY A 361 -3.60 -12.59 3.99
C GLY A 361 -4.74 -13.50 4.44
N SER A 362 -5.21 -13.28 5.67
CA SER A 362 -6.42 -13.88 6.23
C SER A 362 -7.18 -12.81 7.02
N PHE A 363 -8.17 -12.19 6.36
CA PHE A 363 -8.97 -11.08 6.90
C PHE A 363 -8.10 -9.88 7.34
N PHE A 364 -7.90 -9.64 8.65
CA PHE A 364 -7.01 -8.59 9.15
C PHE A 364 -5.60 -9.07 9.48
N LYS A 365 -5.30 -10.36 9.30
CA LYS A 365 -4.01 -10.94 9.60
C LYS A 365 -3.17 -11.13 8.36
N THR A 366 -1.87 -10.96 8.53
CA THR A 366 -0.86 -11.23 7.52
C THR A 366 0.12 -12.26 8.06
N GLY A 367 0.37 -13.28 7.26
CA GLY A 367 1.38 -14.32 7.49
C GLY A 367 2.68 -13.98 6.78
N ARG A 368 3.08 -14.84 5.83
CA ARG A 368 4.28 -14.65 5.01
C ARG A 368 4.15 -13.41 4.13
N ALA A 369 5.24 -12.65 3.96
CA ALA A 369 5.27 -11.50 3.08
C ALA A 369 6.65 -11.29 2.47
N GLY A 370 6.69 -10.54 1.38
CA GLY A 370 7.90 -10.21 0.66
C GLY A 370 7.62 -9.34 -0.55
N PHE A 371 8.49 -9.45 -1.55
CA PHE A 371 8.32 -8.77 -2.83
C PHE A 371 8.91 -9.57 -3.98
N ILE A 372 8.44 -9.26 -5.19
CA ILE A 372 8.98 -9.77 -6.46
C ILE A 372 9.68 -8.61 -7.18
N ALA A 373 10.83 -8.88 -7.79
CA ALA A 373 11.51 -7.95 -8.69
C ALA A 373 11.40 -8.48 -10.12
N VAL A 374 10.87 -7.66 -11.04
CA VAL A 374 10.58 -8.03 -12.43
C VAL A 374 11.40 -7.16 -13.38
N ASP A 375 12.10 -7.78 -14.34
CA ASP A 375 12.82 -7.06 -15.38
C ASP A 375 11.89 -6.59 -16.49
N LEU A 376 11.64 -5.28 -16.54
CA LEU A 376 10.75 -4.66 -17.52
C LEU A 376 11.31 -4.68 -18.94
N LYS A 377 12.62 -4.82 -19.15
CA LYS A 377 13.17 -4.97 -20.50
C LYS A 377 12.70 -6.27 -21.13
N ALA A 378 12.57 -7.34 -20.35
CA ALA A 378 12.08 -8.62 -20.82
C ALA A 378 10.58 -8.63 -21.14
N VAL A 379 9.82 -7.60 -20.72
CA VAL A 379 8.38 -7.47 -20.97
C VAL A 379 8.09 -6.78 -22.30
N PHE A 380 8.93 -5.82 -22.70
CA PHE A 380 8.77 -5.07 -23.96
C PHE A 380 9.47 -5.70 -25.17
N ASN A 381 10.24 -6.78 -24.97
CA ASN A 381 11.07 -7.41 -26.00
C ASN A 381 10.39 -8.57 -26.71
#